data_AF-A0A533X7K9-F1
#
_entry.id   AF-A0A533X7K9-F1
#
_cell.length_a   1.000
_cell.length_b   1.000
_cell.length_c   1.000
_cell.angle_alpha   90.00
_cell.angle_beta   90.00
_cell.angle_gamma   90.00
#
_symmetry.space_group_name_H-M   'P 1'
#
loop_
_entity.id
_entity.type
_entity.pdbx_description
1 polymer ?
#
loop_
_entity_poly.entity_id
_entity_poly.type
_entity_poly.pdbx_seq_one_letter_code
_entity_poly.pdbx_strand_id
1 'polypeptide(L)'
;KRHAENVAVYWPGQPTPTRGRHNHDSEAVEFFKIFPDNHLVNNPYKILFGQGDYTCSVAEFTGTMKGPMKGADGKMIPPTNKKFRLEFCTVATWKKGEIVEERLNYDLVGMLRQIGVM
;
A
#
# COMPACT_ATOMS: atom_id res chain seq x y z
N LYS A 1 -9.47 8.84 -7.61
CA LYS A 1 -10.40 10.02 -7.52
C LYS A 1 -10.42 10.72 -6.15
N ARG A 2 -10.18 10.03 -5.01
CA ARG A 2 -10.16 10.70 -3.68
C ARG A 2 -8.86 11.44 -3.36
N HIS A 3 -7.77 11.14 -4.07
CA HIS A 3 -6.50 11.85 -3.95
C HIS A 3 -6.49 13.17 -4.71
N ALA A 4 -5.92 14.21 -4.08
CA ALA A 4 -5.60 15.48 -4.72
C ALA A 4 -4.52 15.28 -5.80
N GLU A 5 -4.47 16.17 -6.79
CA GLU A 5 -3.52 16.09 -7.91
C GLU A 5 -2.06 16.02 -7.42
N ASN A 6 -1.75 16.75 -6.36
CA ASN A 6 -0.42 16.88 -5.76
C ASN A 6 -0.21 16.02 -4.50
N VAL A 7 -0.98 14.95 -4.29
CA VAL A 7 -0.87 14.09 -3.11
C VAL A 7 0.56 13.61 -2.84
N ALA A 8 0.94 13.51 -1.56
CA ALA A 8 2.16 12.84 -1.13
C ALA A 8 1.82 11.52 -0.41
N VAL A 9 2.30 10.39 -0.93
CA VAL A 9 2.07 9.05 -0.34
C VAL A 9 3.37 8.49 0.21
N TYR A 10 3.40 8.23 1.51
CA TYR A 10 4.57 7.71 2.22
C TYR A 10 4.42 6.21 2.41
N TRP A 11 5.23 5.44 1.69
CA TRP A 11 5.29 3.99 1.78
C TRP A 11 6.35 3.52 2.78
N PRO A 12 6.15 2.36 3.44
CA PRO A 12 7.21 1.74 4.22
C PRO A 12 8.44 1.45 3.35
N GLY A 13 9.63 1.70 3.90
CA GLY A 13 10.90 1.40 3.22
C GLY A 13 11.31 2.38 2.12
N GLN A 14 10.51 3.41 1.82
CA GLN A 14 10.90 4.48 0.89
C GLN A 14 11.33 5.75 1.64
N PRO A 15 12.46 6.38 1.28
CA PRO A 15 12.94 7.59 1.96
C PRO A 15 12.14 8.85 1.59
N THR A 16 11.49 8.85 0.43
CA THR A 16 10.73 9.99 -0.10
C THR A 16 9.35 9.53 -0.54
N PRO A 17 8.30 10.36 -0.38
CA PRO A 17 6.97 9.98 -0.80
C PRO A 17 6.83 9.94 -2.32
N THR A 18 5.93 9.09 -2.79
CA THR A 18 5.40 9.19 -4.15
C THR A 18 4.62 10.49 -4.27
N ARG A 19 4.93 11.29 -5.28
CA ARG A 19 4.30 12.60 -5.49
C ARG A 19 3.37 12.57 -6.69
N GLY A 20 2.16 13.06 -6.46
CA GLY A 20 1.14 13.27 -7.46
C GLY A 20 0.25 12.05 -7.69
N ARG A 21 -1.03 12.29 -7.96
CA ARG A 21 -2.04 11.24 -8.11
C ARG A 21 -1.70 10.24 -9.21
N HIS A 22 -1.20 10.73 -10.34
CA HIS A 22 -0.86 9.87 -11.47
C HIS A 22 0.23 8.84 -11.14
N ASN A 23 1.27 9.25 -10.42
CA ASN A 23 2.36 8.37 -10.03
C ASN A 23 1.88 7.34 -9.01
N HIS A 24 1.08 7.76 -8.03
CA HIS A 24 0.46 6.85 -7.07
C HIS A 24 -0.46 5.81 -7.74
N ASP A 25 -1.29 6.25 -8.70
CA ASP A 25 -2.15 5.33 -9.47
C ASP A 25 -1.31 4.32 -10.27
N SER A 26 -0.17 4.75 -10.82
CA SER A 26 0.76 3.88 -11.55
C SER A 26 1.42 2.85 -10.64
N GLU A 27 1.85 3.24 -9.44
CA GLU A 27 2.37 2.32 -8.42
C GLU A 27 1.32 1.29 -7.98
N ALA A 28 0.08 1.72 -7.79
CA ALA A 28 -1.02 0.82 -7.48
C ALA A 28 -1.21 -0.22 -8.59
N VAL A 29 -1.19 0.20 -9.86
CA VAL A 29 -1.27 -0.71 -11.02
C VAL A 29 -0.12 -1.72 -11.02
N GLU A 30 1.13 -1.28 -10.76
CA GLU A 30 2.27 -2.20 -10.66
C GLU A 30 2.12 -3.18 -9.50
N PHE A 31 1.64 -2.72 -8.33
CA PHE A 31 1.34 -3.58 -7.20
C PHE A 31 0.29 -4.64 -7.55
N PHE A 32 -0.78 -4.27 -8.28
CA PHE A 32 -1.79 -5.21 -8.77
C PHE A 32 -1.23 -6.21 -9.79
N LYS A 33 -0.21 -5.86 -10.59
CA LYS A 33 0.44 -6.84 -11.47
C LYS A 33 1.20 -7.90 -10.67
N ILE A 34 1.84 -7.50 -9.56
CA ILE A 34 2.58 -8.42 -8.67
C ILE A 34 1.60 -9.29 -7.87
N PHE A 35 0.56 -8.68 -7.32
CA PHE A 35 -0.44 -9.30 -6.45
C PHE A 35 -1.86 -9.09 -7.02
N PRO A 36 -2.25 -9.81 -8.08
CA PRO A 36 -3.52 -9.55 -8.78
C PRO A 36 -4.77 -9.90 -7.97
N ASP A 37 -4.63 -10.70 -6.91
CA ASP A 37 -5.68 -11.03 -5.96
C ASP A 37 -5.51 -10.29 -4.63
N ASN A 38 -4.74 -9.19 -4.59
CA ASN A 38 -4.61 -8.41 -3.37
C ASN A 38 -5.97 -7.87 -2.92
N HIS A 39 -6.20 -7.88 -1.61
CA HIS A 39 -7.49 -7.53 -1.04
C HIS A 39 -7.34 -6.89 0.34
N LEU A 40 -7.95 -5.70 0.49
CA LEU A 40 -8.12 -5.02 1.77
C LEU A 40 -9.54 -5.24 2.29
N VAL A 41 -9.66 -5.84 3.47
CA VAL A 41 -10.94 -5.95 4.18
C VAL A 41 -11.25 -4.58 4.81
N ASN A 42 -12.01 -3.78 4.07
CA ASN A 42 -12.32 -2.38 4.39
C ASN A 42 -13.82 -2.10 4.63
N ASN A 43 -14.66 -3.15 4.62
CA ASN A 43 -16.09 -3.04 4.89
C ASN A 43 -16.60 -4.20 5.76
N PRO A 44 -16.59 -4.05 7.10
CA PRO A 44 -16.02 -2.92 7.84
C PRO A 44 -14.49 -2.97 7.87
N TYR A 45 -13.85 -1.82 8.07
CA TYR A 45 -12.48 -1.79 8.57
C TYR A 45 -12.42 -2.39 9.98
N LYS A 46 -11.26 -2.93 10.39
CA LYS A 46 -11.03 -3.37 11.78
C LYS A 46 -11.08 -2.19 12.74
N ILE A 47 -10.44 -1.09 12.36
CA ILE A 47 -10.47 0.18 13.08
C ILE A 47 -10.70 1.27 12.03
N LEU A 48 -11.61 2.20 12.29
CA LEU A 48 -11.78 3.40 11.49
C LEU A 48 -12.22 4.54 12.42
N PHE A 49 -11.44 5.62 12.45
CA PHE A 49 -11.81 6.84 13.14
C PHE A 49 -11.27 8.07 12.41
N GLY A 50 -11.79 9.24 12.76
CA GLY A 50 -11.32 10.52 12.24
C GLY A 50 -11.23 11.57 13.34
N GLN A 51 -10.30 12.50 13.18
CA GLN A 51 -10.10 13.65 14.06
C GLN A 51 -9.60 14.84 13.24
N GLY A 52 -10.37 15.93 13.24
CA GLY A 52 -10.06 17.10 12.42
C GLY A 52 -9.95 16.72 10.93
N ASP A 53 -8.81 17.05 10.34
CA ASP A 53 -8.52 16.75 8.92
C ASP A 53 -7.96 15.33 8.71
N TYR A 54 -7.88 14.49 9.74
CA TYR A 54 -7.25 13.17 9.65
C TYR A 54 -8.27 12.04 9.73
N THR A 55 -8.01 10.97 8.98
CA THR A 55 -8.63 9.65 9.20
C THR A 55 -7.54 8.61 9.42
N CYS A 56 -7.78 7.67 10.32
CA CYS A 56 -6.94 6.50 10.54
C CYS A 56 -7.79 5.25 10.34
N SER A 57 -7.29 4.32 9.52
CA SER A 57 -7.92 3.02 9.31
C SER A 57 -6.93 1.89 9.51
N VAL A 58 -7.42 0.76 10.02
CA VAL A 58 -6.71 -0.53 10.05
C VAL A 58 -7.57 -1.54 9.31
N ALA A 59 -6.97 -2.22 8.34
CA ALA A 59 -7.58 -3.27 7.55
C ALA A 59 -6.73 -4.54 7.60
N GLU A 60 -7.36 -5.68 7.34
CA GLU A 60 -6.60 -6.86 6.93
C GLU A 60 -6.24 -6.75 5.46
N PHE A 61 -4.97 -6.99 5.13
CA PHE A 61 -4.46 -6.97 3.77
C PHE A 61 -3.88 -8.34 3.41
N THR A 62 -4.31 -8.88 2.29
CA THR A 62 -3.85 -10.17 1.77
C THR A 62 -3.48 -10.06 0.30
N GLY A 63 -2.71 -11.02 -0.19
CA GLY A 63 -2.40 -11.16 -1.61
C GLY A 63 -1.49 -12.35 -1.89
N THR A 64 -1.43 -12.79 -3.14
CA THR A 64 -0.55 -13.85 -3.63
C THR A 64 0.42 -13.29 -4.67
N MET A 65 1.73 -13.53 -4.52
CA MET A 65 2.73 -13.07 -5.50
C MET A 65 2.66 -13.91 -6.79
N LYS A 66 1.79 -13.50 -7.73
CA LYS A 66 1.59 -14.16 -9.04
C LYS A 66 2.32 -13.44 -10.18
N GLY A 67 2.72 -12.19 -9.98
CA GLY A 67 3.56 -11.44 -10.91
C GLY A 67 5.03 -11.38 -10.47
N PRO A 68 5.94 -11.05 -11.39
CA PRO A 68 7.34 -10.84 -11.05
C PRO A 68 7.50 -9.54 -10.26
N MET A 69 8.45 -9.50 -9.33
CA MET A 69 8.74 -8.34 -8.49
C MET A 69 10.20 -7.91 -8.65
N LYS A 70 10.47 -6.60 -8.64
CA LYS A 70 11.85 -6.10 -8.62
C LYS A 70 12.40 -6.19 -7.18
N GLY A 71 13.48 -6.95 -7.00
CA GLY A 71 14.19 -7.07 -5.74
C GLY A 71 14.98 -5.80 -5.38
N ALA A 72 15.42 -5.71 -4.13
CA ALA A 72 16.23 -4.58 -3.64
C ALA A 72 17.60 -4.48 -4.34
N ASP A 73 18.13 -5.59 -4.85
CA ASP A 73 19.35 -5.65 -5.67
C ASP A 73 19.11 -5.26 -7.14
N GLY A 74 17.88 -4.88 -7.50
CA GLY A 74 17.46 -4.49 -8.83
C GLY A 74 17.13 -5.67 -9.76
N LYS A 75 17.34 -6.92 -9.34
CA LYS A 75 17.01 -8.10 -10.14
C LYS A 75 15.52 -8.39 -10.12
N MET A 76 15.03 -9.00 -11.20
CA MET A 76 13.65 -9.48 -11.24
C MET A 76 13.54 -10.83 -10.52
N ILE A 77 12.61 -10.90 -9.58
CA ILE A 77 12.24 -12.10 -8.83
C ILE A 77 11.02 -12.72 -9.52
N PRO A 78 11.06 -14.00 -9.91
CA PRO A 78 9.92 -14.67 -10.51
C PRO A 78 8.77 -14.83 -9.52
N PRO A 79 7.52 -15.04 -9.99
CA PRO A 79 6.37 -15.28 -9.12
C PRO A 79 6.62 -16.44 -8.16
N THR A 80 6.58 -16.18 -6.85
CA THR A 80 6.80 -17.21 -5.83
C THR A 80 5.55 -18.03 -5.54
N ASN A 81 4.37 -17.55 -5.98
CA ASN A 81 3.05 -18.10 -5.66
C ASN A 81 2.74 -18.18 -4.15
N LYS A 82 3.56 -17.52 -3.32
CA LYS A 82 3.36 -17.44 -1.88
C LYS A 82 2.41 -16.30 -1.54
N LYS A 83 1.72 -16.47 -0.42
CA LYS A 83 0.73 -15.51 0.09
C LYS A 83 1.33 -14.66 1.20
N PHE A 84 0.85 -13.44 1.31
CA PHE A 84 0.98 -12.65 2.54
C PHE A 84 -0.39 -12.42 3.18
N ARG A 85 -0.38 -12.26 4.50
CA ARG A 85 -1.48 -11.74 5.32
C ARG A 85 -0.89 -10.87 6.42
N LEU A 86 -1.39 -9.65 6.54
CA LEU A 86 -0.93 -8.67 7.52
C LEU A 86 -2.00 -7.63 7.83
N GLU A 87 -1.76 -6.80 8.84
CA GLU A 87 -2.55 -5.59 9.07
C GLU A 87 -1.93 -4.39 8.36
N PHE A 88 -2.78 -3.60 7.73
CA PHE A 88 -2.43 -2.43 6.97
C PHE A 88 -3.10 -1.21 7.59
N CYS A 89 -2.29 -0.24 8.01
CA CYS A 89 -2.74 0.98 8.65
C CYS A 89 -2.50 2.17 7.71
N THR A 90 -3.55 2.95 7.48
CA THR A 90 -3.51 4.17 6.66
C THR A 90 -3.88 5.36 7.52
N VAL A 91 -3.00 6.36 7.57
CA VAL A 91 -3.34 7.69 8.07
C VAL A 91 -3.43 8.64 6.88
N ALA A 92 -4.62 9.14 6.59
CA ALA A 92 -4.87 10.07 5.50
C ALA A 92 -5.19 11.46 6.05
N THR A 93 -4.58 12.48 5.43
CA THR A 93 -4.85 13.89 5.70
C THR A 93 -5.71 14.45 4.57
N TRP A 94 -6.80 15.11 4.93
CA TRP A 94 -7.82 15.59 4.01
C TRP A 94 -7.80 17.12 3.94
N LYS A 95 -7.98 17.67 2.74
CA LYS A 95 -8.27 19.09 2.52
C LYS A 95 -9.32 19.20 1.42
N LYS A 96 -10.39 19.98 1.68
CA LYS A 96 -11.47 20.23 0.71
C LYS A 96 -12.06 18.94 0.09
N GLY A 97 -12.16 17.88 0.90
CA GLY A 97 -12.71 16.58 0.48
C GLY A 97 -11.74 15.66 -0.29
N GLU A 98 -10.48 16.06 -0.44
CA GLU A 98 -9.44 15.26 -1.10
C GLU A 98 -8.33 14.87 -0.12
N ILE A 99 -7.74 13.70 -0.32
CA ILE A 99 -6.53 13.25 0.40
C ILE A 99 -5.32 13.97 -0.19
N VAL A 100 -4.65 14.76 0.63
CA VAL A 100 -3.43 15.51 0.25
C VAL A 100 -2.15 14.83 0.75
N GLU A 101 -2.25 14.01 1.79
CA GLU A 101 -1.16 13.19 2.30
C GLU A 101 -1.71 11.85 2.77
N GLU A 102 -0.98 10.77 2.49
CA GLU A 102 -1.30 9.43 2.97
C GLU A 102 -0.04 8.76 3.53
N ARG A 103 -0.11 8.22 4.74
CA ARG A 103 0.96 7.45 5.38
C ARG A 103 0.52 6.01 5.52
N LEU A 104 1.21 5.14 4.79
CA LEU A 104 0.92 3.71 4.75
C LEU A 104 1.88 3.00 5.69
N ASN A 105 1.33 2.15 6.57
CA ASN A 105 2.09 1.44 7.59
C ASN A 105 1.67 -0.02 7.61
N TYR A 106 2.65 -0.90 7.39
CA TYR A 106 2.47 -2.35 7.50
C TYR A 106 3.84 -3.00 7.75
N ASP A 107 3.82 -4.25 8.21
CA ASP A 107 5.04 -5.05 8.39
C ASP A 107 5.61 -5.46 7.02
N LEU A 108 6.35 -4.55 6.39
CA LEU A 108 7.00 -4.78 5.09
C LEU A 108 7.97 -5.96 5.16
N VAL A 109 8.76 -6.05 6.23
CA VAL A 109 9.74 -7.13 6.41
C VAL A 109 9.02 -8.48 6.55
N GLY A 110 7.97 -8.53 7.36
CA GLY A 110 7.12 -9.72 7.49
C GLY A 110 6.45 -10.10 6.18
N MET A 111 5.97 -9.14 5.39
CA MET A 111 5.41 -9.39 4.07
C MET A 111 6.43 -10.06 3.14
N LEU A 112 7.64 -9.50 3.05
CA LEU A 112 8.72 -10.01 2.19
C LEU A 112 9.15 -11.44 2.60
N ARG A 113 9.21 -11.72 3.90
CA ARG A 113 9.48 -13.08 4.42
C ARG A 113 8.37 -14.06 4.04
N GLN A 114 7.10 -13.67 4.19
CA GLN A 114 5.95 -14.52 3.85
C GLN A 114 5.95 -14.91 2.37
N ILE A 115 6.29 -13.97 1.48
CA ILE A 115 6.36 -14.23 0.04
C ILE A 115 7.68 -14.87 -0.41
N GLY A 116 8.64 -15.10 0.50
CA GLY A 116 9.87 -15.85 0.26
C GLY A 116 10.94 -15.09 -0.52
N VAL A 117 11.00 -13.77 -0.37
CA VAL A 117 11.96 -12.89 -1.07
C VAL A 117 12.93 -12.17 -0.12
N MET A 118 12.88 -12.56 1.16
CA MET A 118 13.78 -12.16 2.24
C MET A 118 13.99 -13.34 3.18
#